data_AF-A0A7G3A9Z5-F1
#
_entry.id   AF-A0A7G3A9Z5-F1
#
_cell.length_a   1.000
_cell.length_b   1.000
_cell.length_c   1.000
_cell.angle_alpha   90.00
_cell.angle_beta   90.00
_cell.angle_gamma   90.00
#
_symmetry.space_group_name_H-M   'P 1'
#
loop_
_entity.id
_entity.type
_entity.pdbx_description
1 polymer ?
#
loop_
_entity_poly.entity_id
_entity_poly.type
_entity_poly.pdbx_seq_one_letter_code
_entity_poly.pdbx_strand_id
1 'polypeptide(L)'
;MQKIIFAIVLLAITTNAQKEKPTANGSPPVLPPEITRLEASATGRAPCRILDKIIPHGEEWTHPEKCVRYICYDKMILKVDYCDELKSTGPNCIIIPIRPNLDYPYCCPKVVCD
;
A
#
# COMPACT_ATOMS: atom_id res chain seq x y z
N MET A 1 27.84 -67.83 8.34
CA MET A 1 27.29 -67.15 9.54
C MET A 1 27.88 -65.74 9.59
N GLN A 2 27.15 -64.72 9.14
CA GLN A 2 27.55 -63.32 9.29
C GLN A 2 26.30 -62.49 9.58
N LYS A 3 26.26 -61.94 10.81
CA LYS A 3 25.09 -61.27 11.38
C LYS A 3 24.95 -59.88 10.77
N ILE A 4 23.85 -59.67 10.06
CA ILE A 4 23.40 -58.36 9.58
C ILE A 4 22.82 -57.62 10.78
N ILE A 5 23.46 -56.53 11.20
CA ILE A 5 22.93 -55.62 12.22
C ILE A 5 22.43 -54.38 11.47
N PHE A 6 21.13 -54.35 11.15
CA PHE A 6 20.45 -53.15 10.67
C PHE A 6 20.10 -52.28 11.89
N ALA A 7 20.93 -51.27 12.18
CA ALA A 7 20.58 -50.20 13.10
C ALA A 7 19.78 -49.14 12.32
N ILE A 8 18.44 -49.27 12.34
CA ILE A 8 17.53 -48.25 11.82
C ILE A 8 17.43 -47.16 12.90
N VAL A 9 18.22 -46.10 12.75
CA VAL A 9 18.07 -44.88 13.55
C VAL A 9 16.85 -44.13 13.02
N LEU A 10 15.70 -44.35 13.66
CA LEU A 10 14.51 -43.51 13.51
C LEU A 10 14.80 -42.14 14.15
N LEU A 11 15.25 -41.19 13.34
CA LEU A 11 15.20 -39.77 13.68
C LEU A 11 13.73 -39.33 13.67
N ALA A 12 13.08 -39.43 14.83
CA ALA A 12 11.77 -38.86 15.06
C ALA A 12 11.88 -37.33 15.03
N ILE A 13 11.41 -36.76 13.93
CA ILE A 13 11.29 -35.32 13.72
C ILE A 13 10.11 -34.84 14.58
N THR A 14 10.36 -34.39 15.81
CA THR A 14 9.33 -33.67 16.58
C THR A 14 9.34 -32.22 16.12
N THR A 15 8.61 -31.94 15.04
CA THR A 15 8.17 -30.58 14.71
C THR A 15 7.21 -30.12 15.79
N ASN A 16 7.69 -29.23 16.67
CA ASN A 16 6.83 -28.50 17.60
C ASN A 16 5.94 -27.55 16.79
N ALA A 17 4.80 -28.04 16.34
CA ALA A 17 3.70 -27.23 15.82
C ALA A 17 3.07 -26.48 17.00
N GLN A 18 3.56 -25.25 17.25
CA GLN A 18 2.86 -24.30 18.10
C GLN A 18 1.56 -23.88 17.39
N LYS A 19 0.48 -24.59 17.70
CA LYS A 19 -0.89 -24.22 17.36
C LYS A 19 -1.34 -23.15 18.35
N GLU A 20 -0.97 -21.90 18.12
CA GLU A 20 -1.57 -20.79 18.86
C GLU A 20 -2.98 -20.49 18.33
N LYS A 21 -3.93 -20.60 19.27
CA LYS A 21 -5.36 -20.37 19.15
C LYS A 21 -5.62 -18.89 18.81
N PRO A 22 -6.60 -18.54 17.95
CA PRO A 22 -6.97 -17.15 17.73
C PRO A 22 -7.60 -16.61 19.02
N THR A 23 -6.91 -15.68 19.68
CA THR A 23 -7.47 -14.95 20.82
C THR A 23 -7.91 -13.59 20.30
N ALA A 24 -9.23 -13.39 20.20
CA ALA A 24 -9.82 -12.10 19.95
C ALA A 24 -9.43 -11.14 21.09
N ASN A 25 -9.07 -9.90 20.74
CA ASN A 25 -8.70 -8.78 21.61
C ASN A 25 -7.21 -8.66 21.95
N GLY A 26 -6.43 -8.22 20.96
CA GLY A 26 -5.11 -7.62 21.13
C GLY A 26 -4.70 -7.02 19.79
N SER A 27 -4.25 -5.76 19.77
CA SER A 27 -3.66 -5.19 18.55
C SER A 27 -2.58 -6.15 18.05
N PRO A 28 -2.55 -6.46 16.73
CA PRO A 28 -1.58 -7.39 16.18
C PRO A 28 -0.15 -6.98 16.54
N PRO A 29 0.73 -7.94 16.85
CA PRO A 29 2.15 -7.64 17.02
C PRO A 29 2.66 -6.95 15.76
N VAL A 30 3.35 -5.83 15.93
CA VAL A 30 3.98 -5.10 14.83
C VAL A 30 5.13 -5.95 14.32
N LEU A 31 4.85 -6.78 13.32
CA LEU A 31 5.83 -7.62 12.65
C LEU A 31 6.86 -6.75 11.90
N PRO A 32 8.10 -7.24 11.72
CA PRO A 32 9.11 -6.58 10.91
C PRO A 32 8.56 -6.26 9.50
N PRO A 33 8.92 -5.10 8.92
CA PRO A 33 8.34 -4.62 7.67
C PRO A 33 8.54 -5.57 6.48
N GLU A 34 9.54 -6.47 6.58
CA GLU A 34 9.88 -7.44 5.55
C GLU A 34 8.93 -8.65 5.53
N ILE A 35 8.53 -9.15 6.70
CA ILE A 35 7.54 -10.24 6.83
C ILE A 35 6.17 -9.76 6.37
N THR A 36 5.79 -8.55 6.79
CA THR A 36 4.54 -7.90 6.35
C THR A 36 4.49 -7.71 4.83
N ARG A 37 5.63 -7.43 4.17
CA ARG A 37 5.72 -7.29 2.71
C ARG A 37 5.53 -8.61 1.97
N LEU A 38 6.12 -9.69 2.48
CA LEU A 38 6.03 -11.03 1.90
C LEU A 38 4.60 -11.57 2.00
N GLU A 39 3.96 -11.41 3.15
CA GLU A 39 2.57 -11.82 3.38
C GLU A 39 1.57 -10.96 2.58
N ALA A 40 1.80 -9.65 2.49
CA ALA A 40 0.99 -8.76 1.66
C ALA A 40 1.11 -9.11 0.16
N SER A 41 2.28 -9.59 -0.28
CA SER A 41 2.47 -10.05 -1.67
C SER A 41 1.76 -11.37 -1.96
N ALA A 42 1.66 -12.27 -0.98
CA ALA A 42 0.96 -13.55 -1.16
C ALA A 42 -0.56 -13.40 -1.07
N THR A 43 -1.06 -12.36 -0.39
CA THR A 43 -2.49 -12.14 -0.16
C THR A 43 -3.14 -11.14 -1.12
N GLY A 44 -2.41 -10.61 -2.11
CA GLY A 44 -2.93 -9.53 -2.96
C GLY A 44 -3.30 -8.30 -2.13
N ARG A 45 -2.38 -7.85 -1.28
CA ARG A 45 -2.50 -6.62 -0.48
C ARG A 45 -1.19 -5.83 -0.45
N ALA A 46 -0.35 -6.06 -1.44
CA ALA A 46 0.97 -5.47 -1.44
C ALA A 46 0.93 -3.96 -1.74
N PRO A 47 1.74 -3.17 -1.03
CA PRO A 47 1.74 -1.72 -1.16
C PRO A 47 2.35 -1.29 -2.50
N CYS A 48 1.97 -0.10 -2.94
CA CYS A 48 2.53 0.54 -4.12
C CYS A 48 3.70 1.44 -3.72
N ARG A 49 4.62 1.65 -4.67
CA ARG A 49 5.76 2.55 -4.47
C ARG A 49 5.81 3.57 -5.60
N ILE A 50 5.84 4.84 -5.24
CA ILE A 50 6.08 5.96 -6.14
C ILE A 50 7.31 6.68 -5.61
N LEU A 51 8.44 6.57 -6.31
CA LEU A 51 9.74 7.10 -5.86
C LEU A 51 10.10 6.62 -4.43
N ASP A 52 10.10 7.52 -3.46
CA ASP A 52 10.33 7.31 -2.03
C ASP A 52 9.04 7.06 -1.23
N LYS A 53 7.87 7.34 -1.80
CA LYS A 53 6.57 7.12 -1.16
C LYS A 53 6.14 5.66 -1.25
N ILE A 54 5.74 5.11 -0.11
CA ILE A 54 5.00 3.84 -0.01
C ILE A 54 3.53 4.17 0.27
N ILE A 55 2.64 3.61 -0.54
CA ILE A 55 1.18 3.74 -0.41
C ILE A 55 0.65 2.35 -0.05
N PRO A 56 -0.01 2.17 1.11
CA PRO A 56 -0.62 0.89 1.46
C PRO A 56 -1.69 0.47 0.44
N HIS A 57 -1.96 -0.84 0.35
CA HIS A 57 -3.05 -1.33 -0.50
C HIS A 57 -4.39 -0.73 -0.04
N GLY A 58 -5.20 -0.29 -1.00
CA GLY A 58 -6.51 0.31 -0.76
C GLY A 58 -6.46 1.78 -0.37
N GLU A 59 -5.27 2.34 -0.13
CA GLU A 59 -5.11 3.74 0.27
C GLU A 59 -4.94 4.67 -0.95
N GLU A 60 -5.27 5.93 -0.71
CA GLU A 60 -5.10 7.03 -1.65
C GLU A 60 -3.95 7.95 -1.19
N TRP A 61 -3.28 8.58 -2.14
CA TRP A 61 -2.25 9.57 -1.83
C TRP A 61 -2.24 10.72 -2.83
N THR A 62 -2.25 11.95 -2.30
CA THR A 62 -2.08 13.18 -3.08
C THR A 62 -0.60 13.50 -3.25
N HIS A 63 -0.15 13.69 -4.50
CA HIS A 63 1.19 14.21 -4.77
C HIS A 63 1.32 15.64 -4.23
N PRO A 64 2.31 15.94 -3.38
CA PRO A 64 2.43 17.25 -2.73
C PRO A 64 2.56 18.40 -3.73
N GLU A 65 3.31 18.19 -4.81
CA GLU A 65 3.58 19.28 -5.79
C GLU A 65 2.61 19.33 -6.97
N LYS A 66 2.02 18.20 -7.38
CA LYS A 66 1.32 18.10 -8.66
C LYS A 66 -0.21 18.11 -8.54
N CYS A 67 -0.75 18.06 -7.32
CA CYS A 67 -2.17 17.87 -7.06
C CYS A 67 -2.76 16.72 -7.91
N VAL A 68 -2.15 15.55 -7.77
CA VAL A 68 -2.54 14.31 -8.45
C VAL A 68 -2.86 13.29 -7.40
N ARG A 69 -3.98 12.57 -7.55
CA ARG A 69 -4.36 11.50 -6.64
C ARG A 69 -4.01 10.15 -7.22
N TYR A 70 -3.26 9.36 -6.45
CA TYR A 70 -2.92 7.99 -6.76
C TYR A 70 -3.76 7.03 -5.91
N ILE A 71 -4.29 5.98 -6.51
CA ILE A 71 -5.00 4.91 -5.81
C ILE A 71 -4.18 3.62 -5.93
N CYS A 72 -3.78 3.05 -4.79
CA CYS A 72 -2.97 1.84 -4.76
C CYS A 72 -3.81 0.57 -4.63
N TYR A 73 -3.56 -0.40 -5.50
CA TYR A 73 -4.13 -1.74 -5.37
C TYR A 73 -3.13 -2.77 -5.91
N ASP A 74 -2.75 -3.73 -5.08
CA ASP A 74 -1.94 -4.90 -5.45
C ASP A 74 -0.65 -4.57 -6.19
N LYS A 75 0.16 -3.70 -5.60
CA LYS A 75 1.40 -3.12 -6.18
C LYS A 75 1.19 -2.26 -7.44
N MET A 76 -0.03 -2.13 -7.93
CA MET A 76 -0.37 -1.33 -9.09
C MET A 76 -1.03 -0.03 -8.68
N ILE A 77 -0.65 1.04 -9.38
CA ILE A 77 -1.41 2.28 -9.34
C ILE A 77 -2.59 2.10 -10.29
N LEU A 78 -3.78 1.82 -9.74
CA LEU A 78 -4.97 1.57 -10.56
C LEU A 78 -5.44 2.81 -11.30
N LYS A 79 -5.30 3.95 -10.64
CA LYS A 79 -5.85 5.21 -11.13
C LYS A 79 -4.98 6.38 -10.72
N VAL A 80 -4.88 7.32 -11.65
CA VAL A 80 -4.26 8.62 -11.45
C VAL A 80 -5.31 9.66 -11.82
N ASP A 81 -5.85 10.36 -10.82
CA ASP A 81 -6.78 11.46 -11.06
C ASP A 81 -6.00 12.77 -11.13
N TYR A 82 -6.24 13.51 -12.21
CA TYR A 82 -5.69 14.84 -12.47
C TYR A 82 -6.77 15.90 -12.21
N CYS A 83 -6.34 17.14 -12.03
CA CYS A 83 -7.27 18.27 -12.07
C CYS A 83 -7.73 18.54 -13.51
N ASP A 84 -8.93 19.10 -13.65
CA ASP A 84 -9.44 19.51 -14.95
C ASP A 84 -8.58 20.63 -15.57
N GLU A 85 -8.44 20.60 -16.89
CA GLU A 85 -7.86 21.71 -17.64
C GLU A 85 -8.82 22.90 -17.64
N LEU A 86 -8.44 23.97 -16.93
CA LEU A 86 -9.23 25.19 -16.86
C LEU A 86 -8.85 26.14 -18.00
N LYS A 87 -9.88 26.73 -18.61
CA LYS A 87 -9.75 27.86 -19.52
C LYS A 87 -10.44 29.06 -18.88
N SER A 88 -9.83 30.25 -18.94
CA SER A 88 -10.54 31.46 -18.52
C SER A 88 -11.60 31.78 -19.59
N THR A 89 -12.87 31.69 -19.22
CA THR A 89 -14.01 31.73 -20.16
C THR A 89 -14.73 33.08 -20.21
N GLY A 90 -14.29 34.09 -19.45
CA GLY A 90 -15.02 35.36 -19.39
C GLY A 90 -14.20 36.56 -18.91
N PRO A 91 -14.71 37.79 -19.17
CA PRO A 91 -14.15 38.99 -18.57
C PRO A 91 -14.28 38.91 -17.05
N ASN A 92 -13.25 39.36 -16.32
CA ASN A 92 -13.16 39.31 -14.85
C ASN A 92 -13.11 37.91 -14.22
N CYS A 93 -12.73 36.89 -14.98
CA CYS A 93 -12.45 35.55 -14.44
C CYS A 93 -10.94 35.33 -14.28
N ILE A 94 -10.50 34.98 -13.08
CA ILE A 94 -9.10 34.60 -12.78
C ILE A 94 -9.01 33.11 -12.47
N ILE A 95 -7.86 32.50 -12.83
CA ILE A 95 -7.53 31.14 -12.42
C ILE A 95 -6.73 31.22 -11.13
N ILE A 96 -7.31 30.73 -10.04
CA ILE A 96 -6.59 30.48 -8.80
C ILE A 96 -5.74 29.21 -9.01
N PRO A 97 -4.41 29.27 -8.80
CA PRO A 97 -3.50 28.17 -9.09
C PRO A 97 -3.63 27.01 -8.09
N ILE A 98 -2.87 25.94 -8.35
CA ILE A 98 -2.75 24.76 -7.47
C ILE A 98 -2.33 25.18 -6.04
N ARG A 99 -2.92 24.51 -5.04
CA ARG A 99 -2.59 24.68 -3.62
C ARG A 99 -1.91 23.41 -3.07
N PRO A 100 -0.57 23.33 -3.04
CA PRO A 100 0.19 22.10 -2.79
C PRO A 100 0.04 21.50 -1.37
N ASN A 101 -0.53 22.24 -0.42
CA ASN A 101 -0.70 21.80 0.97
C ASN A 101 -2.09 21.22 1.26
N LEU A 102 -2.90 20.97 0.22
CA LEU A 102 -4.23 20.39 0.35
C LEU A 102 -4.28 19.04 -0.37
N ASP A 103 -5.16 18.17 0.09
CA ASP A 103 -5.44 16.92 -0.60
C ASP A 103 -6.28 17.16 -1.87
N TYR A 104 -6.17 16.24 -2.82
CA TYR A 104 -7.08 16.19 -3.96
C TYR A 104 -8.52 15.96 -3.47
N PRO A 105 -9.55 16.61 -4.05
CA PRO A 105 -9.51 17.58 -5.16
C PRO A 105 -9.32 19.04 -4.70
N TYR A 106 -9.11 19.29 -3.40
CA TYR A 106 -9.06 20.64 -2.83
C TYR A 106 -7.80 21.44 -3.22
N CYS A 107 -6.73 20.76 -3.60
CA CYS A 107 -5.54 21.38 -4.18
C CYS A 107 -5.72 21.85 -5.62
N CYS A 108 -6.78 21.44 -6.33
CA CYS A 108 -6.95 21.75 -7.74
C CYS A 108 -7.15 23.25 -7.99
N PRO A 109 -6.69 23.76 -9.16
CA PRO A 109 -6.94 25.14 -9.54
C PRO A 109 -8.44 25.38 -9.73
N LYS A 110 -8.87 26.63 -9.64
CA LYS A 110 -10.29 27.01 -9.79
C LYS A 110 -10.42 28.31 -10.57
N VAL A 111 -11.46 28.42 -11.39
CA VAL A 111 -11.86 29.70 -11.97
C VAL A 111 -12.75 30.43 -10.96
N VAL A 112 -12.40 31.68 -10.67
CA VAL A 112 -13.22 32.58 -9.86
C VAL A 112 -13.51 33.81 -10.72
N CYS A 113 -14.78 34.15 -10.85
CA CYS A 113 -15.25 35.33 -11.57
C CYS A 113 -15.95 36.26 -10.58
N ASP A 114 -15.84 37.56 -10.81
CA ASP A 114 -16.54 38.59 -10.06
C ASP A 114 -18.05 38.64 -10.37
#